data_AF-A0A920DPS6-F1
#
_entry.id   AF-A0A920DPS6-F1
#
_cell.length_a   1.000
_cell.length_b   1.000
_cell.length_c   1.000
_cell.angle_alpha   90.00
_cell.angle_beta   90.00
_cell.angle_gamma   90.00
#
_symmetry.space_group_name_H-M   'P 1'
#
loop_
_entity.id
_entity.type
_entity.pdbx_description
1 polymer ?
#
loop_
_entity_poly.entity_id
_entity_poly.type
_entity_poly.pdbx_seq_one_letter_code
_entity_poly.pdbx_strand_id
1 'polypeptide(L)' 'MSGANGLLINISGGEDMTLYEVDEAANRIKDEVDENANIIIGQPSTII' A
#
# COMPACT_ATOMS: atom_id res chain seq x y z
N MET A 1 4.74 -9.52 16.86
CA MET A 1 3.30 -9.70 16.59
C MET A 1 3.22 -10.68 15.45
N SER A 2 2.65 -11.87 15.69
CA SER A 2 2.62 -12.93 14.67
C SER A 2 1.35 -12.80 13.83
N GLY A 3 1.51 -12.82 12.50
CA GLY A 3 0.56 -13.58 11.68
C GLY A 3 -0.38 -12.78 10.77
N ALA A 4 0.17 -12.08 9.79
CA ALA A 4 -0.52 -11.91 8.50
C ALA A 4 0.42 -12.38 7.38
N ASN A 5 0.18 -13.59 6.86
CA ASN A 5 0.92 -14.12 5.69
C ASN A 5 0.59 -13.38 4.38
N GLY A 6 -0.35 -12.45 4.43
CA GLY A 6 -0.73 -11.59 3.32
C GLY A 6 -1.56 -10.42 3.84
N LEU A 7 -1.23 -9.23 3.36
CA LEU A 7 -1.93 -7.99 3.69
C LEU A 7 -2.43 -7.36 2.39
N LEU A 8 -3.75 -7.18 2.29
CA LEU A 8 -4.36 -6.41 1.22
C LEU A 8 -4.55 -4.97 1.71
N ILE A 9 -3.84 -4.03 1.09
CA ILE A 9 -3.91 -2.61 1.41
C ILE A 9 -4.59 -1.91 0.25
N ASN A 10 -5.72 -1.24 0.50
CA ASN A 10 -6.34 -0.36 -0.48
C ASN A 10 -6.01 1.09 -0.12
N ILE A 11 -5.22 1.76 -0.96
CA ILE A 11 -4.91 3.17 -0.80
C ILE A 11 -5.83 3.94 -1.75
N SER A 12 -6.68 4.81 -1.18
CA SER A 12 -7.59 5.67 -1.94
C SER A 12 -7.19 7.12 -1.71
N GLY A 13 -6.86 7.82 -2.80
CA GLY A 13 -6.57 9.25 -2.79
C GLY A 13 -7.28 9.96 -3.94
N GLY A 14 -7.25 11.29 -3.91
CA GLY A 14 -7.81 12.13 -4.97
C GLY A 14 -6.96 12.12 -6.24
N GLU A 15 -7.36 12.90 -7.26
CA GLU A 15 -6.63 13.02 -8.53
C GLU A 15 -5.17 13.49 -8.37
N ASP A 16 -4.85 14.14 -7.25
CA ASP A 16 -3.51 14.64 -6.95
C ASP A 16 -2.63 13.62 -6.21
N MET A 17 -3.14 12.41 -5.93
CA MET A 17 -2.37 11.40 -5.21
C MET A 17 -1.21 10.92 -6.07
N THR A 18 0.01 11.20 -5.60
CA THR A 18 1.23 10.86 -6.33
C THR A 18 1.72 9.46 -5.98
N LEU A 19 2.51 8.86 -6.88
CA LEU A 19 3.24 7.61 -6.59
C LEU A 19 4.13 7.72 -5.34
N TYR A 20 4.57 8.93 -5.00
CA TYR A 20 5.38 9.21 -3.81
C TYR A 20 4.58 9.01 -2.51
N GLU A 21 3.37 9.54 -2.44
CA GLU A 21 2.51 9.37 -1.25
C GLU A 21 2.09 7.92 -1.04
N VAL A 22 1.85 7.22 -2.15
CA VAL A 22 1.57 5.77 -2.14
C VAL A 22 2.78 4.99 -1.61
N ASP A 23 4.00 5.37 -2.01
CA ASP A 23 5.24 4.73 -1.54
C ASP A 23 5.51 5.00 -0.05
N GLU A 24 5.28 6.22 0.44
CA GLU A 24 5.39 6.53 1.87
C GLU A 24 4.41 5.71 2.73
N ALA A 25 3.14 5.64 2.30
CA ALA A 25 2.13 4.84 2.99
C ALA A 25 2.50 3.34 2.98
N ALA A 26 3.02 2.84 1.86
CA ALA A 26 3.46 1.46 1.75
C ALA A 26 4.68 1.17 2.63
N ASN A 27 5.68 2.05 2.68
CA ASN A 27 6.89 1.88 3.48
C ASN A 27 6.57 1.89 4.98
N ARG A 28 5.65 2.76 5.42
CA ARG A 28 5.21 2.77 6.82
C ARG A 28 4.52 1.49 7.24
N ILE A 29 3.76 0.86 6.34
CA ILE A 29 3.07 -0.40 6.62
C ILE A 29 4.05 -1.58 6.56
N LYS A 30 5.05 -1.55 5.67
CA LYS A 30 6.13 -2.54 5.60
C LYS A 30 6.87 -2.71 6.93
N ASP A 31 7.10 -1.61 7.66
CA ASP A 31 7.76 -1.66 8.98
C ASP A 31 6.91 -2.36 10.06
N GLU A 32 5.59 -2.43 9.86
CA GLU A 32 4.64 -3.05 10.80
C GLU A 32 4.24 -4.48 10.39
N VAL A 33 4.59 -4.94 9.18
CA VAL A 33 4.28 -6.29 8.69
C VAL A 33 5.50 -7.21 8.63
N ASP A 34 5.23 -8.50 8.51
CA ASP A 34 6.28 -9.51 8.31
C ASP A 34 7.02 -9.27 6.98
N GLU A 35 8.34 -9.44 6.98
CA GLU A 35 9.20 -9.29 5.80
C GLU A 35 8.80 -10.22 4.64
N ASN A 36 8.09 -11.31 4.93
CA ASN A 36 7.62 -12.29 3.95
C ASN A 36 6.19 -12.02 3.47
N ALA A 37 5.54 -10.95 3.93
CA ALA A 37 4.18 -10.62 3.52
C ALA A 37 4.13 -10.19 2.05
N ASN A 38 3.22 -10.79 1.28
CA ASN A 38 2.98 -10.36 -0.10
C ASN A 38 2.11 -9.09 -0.11
N ILE A 39 2.63 -7.99 -0.65
CA ILE A 39 1.98 -6.67 -0.67
C ILE A 39 1.52 -6.35 -2.09
N ILE A 40 0.22 -6.12 -2.26
CA ILE A 40 -0.38 -5.69 -3.53
C ILE A 40 -0.93 -4.28 -3.35
N ILE A 41 -0.48 -3.34 -4.19
CA ILE A 41 -0.87 -1.93 -4.15
C ILE A 41 -1.62 -1.62 -5.44
N GLY A 42 -2.89 -1.24 -5.30
CA GLY A 42 -3.72 -0.73 -6.39
C GLY A 42 -3.98 0.76 -6.24
N GLN A 43 -3.97 1.49 -7.35
CA GLN A 43 -4.43 2.87 -7.44
C GLN A 43 -5.56 2.92 -8.46
N PRO A 44 -6.71 3.58 -8.18
CA PRO A 44 -7.71 3.82 -9.20
C PRO A 44 -7.11 4.80 -10.21
N SER A 45 -6.71 4.28 -11.37
CA SER A 45 -6.39 5.12 -12.52
C SER A 45 -7.69 5.81 -12.94
N THR A 46 -7.85 7.09 -12.57
CA THR A 46 -8.80 7.96 -13.26
C THR A 46 -8.30 8.10 -14.70
N ILE A 47 -8.79 7.23 -15.58
CA ILE A 47 -8.63 7.38 -17.02
C ILE A 47 -9.57 8.52 -17.40
N ILE A 48 -9.00 9.71 -17.60
CA ILE A 48 -9.63 10.78 -18.38
C ILE A 48 -9.76 10.36 -19.84
#